data_AF-A0A7W9NHH0-F1
#
_entry.id   AF-A0A7W9NHH0-F1
#
_cell.length_a   1.000
_cell.length_b   1.000
_cell.length_c   1.000
_cell.angle_alpha   90.00
_cell.angle_beta   90.00
_cell.angle_gamma   90.00
#
_symmetry.space_group_name_H-M   'P 1'
#
loop_
_entity.id
_entity.type
_entity.pdbx_description
1 polymer ?
#
loop_
_entity_poly.entity_id
_entity_poly.type
_entity_poly.pdbx_seq_one_letter_code
_entity_poly.pdbx_strand_id
1 'polypeptide(L)'
;MDGVLGKLAELRDRGFQFMNIPDEDGRLDRIMGYRQLRGFVDTILFRSEHDAKAGRMPAVHDSTQPGKAVWLFEGSLAEAIDRLLELPPPGAPAAPTLSGSAAAPDLVPTHLNPFRIWTSQEGIA
;
A
#
# COMPACT_ATOMS: atom_id res chain seq x y z
N MET A 1 -17.12 -16.91 -3.86
CA MET A 1 -17.62 -15.54 -3.64
C MET A 1 -17.16 -14.74 -4.84
N ASP A 2 -18.03 -14.55 -5.84
CA ASP A 2 -17.69 -13.79 -7.04
C ASP A 2 -17.88 -12.28 -6.79
N GLY A 3 -16.95 -11.46 -7.28
CA GLY A 3 -16.96 -10.00 -7.12
C GLY A 3 -15.84 -9.43 -6.24
N VAL A 4 -15.82 -8.11 -6.07
CA VAL A 4 -14.74 -7.36 -5.39
C VAL A 4 -14.51 -7.82 -3.95
N LEU A 5 -15.57 -8.23 -3.25
CA LEU A 5 -15.47 -8.74 -1.88
C LEU A 5 -14.72 -10.07 -1.80
N GLY A 6 -14.88 -10.94 -2.80
CA GLY A 6 -14.11 -12.18 -2.91
C GLY A 6 -12.61 -11.90 -3.10
N LYS A 7 -12.29 -10.91 -3.94
CA LYS A 7 -10.91 -10.45 -4.17
C LYS A 7 -10.28 -9.86 -2.91
N LEU A 8 -11.03 -9.08 -2.13
CA LEU A 8 -10.56 -8.58 -0.81
C LEU A 8 -10.33 -9.72 0.19
N ALA A 9 -11.19 -10.73 0.20
CA ALA A 9 -10.99 -11.92 1.02
C ALA A 9 -9.72 -12.69 0.61
N GLU A 10 -9.40 -12.75 -0.69
CA GLU A 10 -8.14 -13.34 -1.17
C GLU A 10 -6.91 -12.54 -0.73
N LEU A 11 -6.96 -11.20 -0.75
CA LEU A 11 -5.88 -10.39 -0.16
C LEU A 11 -5.70 -10.70 1.32
N ARG A 12 -6.79 -10.83 2.09
CA ARG A 12 -6.72 -11.19 3.50
C ARG A 12 -6.07 -12.56 3.70
N ASP A 13 -6.43 -13.55 2.89
CA ASP A 13 -5.81 -14.89 2.91
C ASP A 13 -4.31 -14.84 2.59
N ARG A 14 -3.91 -13.96 1.65
CA ARG A 14 -2.52 -13.67 1.30
C ARG A 14 -1.75 -12.88 2.38
N GLY A 15 -2.38 -12.57 3.51
CA GLY A 15 -1.77 -11.90 4.67
C GLY A 15 -1.95 -10.39 4.73
N PHE A 16 -2.87 -9.80 3.94
CA PHE A 16 -3.21 -8.39 4.08
C PHE A 16 -4.03 -8.15 5.34
N GLN A 17 -3.65 -7.10 6.07
CA GLN A 17 -4.40 -6.51 7.16
C GLN A 17 -5.07 -5.24 6.66
N PHE A 18 -6.30 -4.97 7.10
CA PHE A 18 -7.06 -3.80 6.68
C PHE A 18 -7.39 -2.91 7.87
N MET A 19 -7.37 -1.60 7.66
CA MET A 19 -7.72 -0.59 8.64
C MET A 19 -8.49 0.57 8.01
N ASN A 20 -9.37 1.15 8.80
CA ASN A 20 -10.11 2.35 8.45
C ASN A 20 -9.22 3.57 8.67
N ILE A 21 -9.14 4.43 7.67
CA ILE A 21 -8.48 5.72 7.73
C ILE A 21 -9.57 6.78 7.87
N PRO A 22 -9.66 7.46 9.03
CA PRO A 22 -10.64 8.50 9.22
C PRO A 22 -10.23 9.82 8.55
N ASP A 23 -11.21 10.67 8.24
CA ASP A 23 -10.99 12.07 7.90
C ASP A 23 -10.78 12.94 9.17
N GLU A 24 -10.65 14.26 8.99
CA GLU A 24 -10.45 15.22 10.07
C GLU A 24 -11.60 15.24 11.08
N ASP A 25 -12.83 14.92 10.66
CA ASP A 25 -14.00 14.79 11.52
C ASP A 25 -14.15 13.39 12.15
N GLY A 26 -13.20 12.49 11.92
CA GLY A 26 -13.21 11.13 12.48
C GLY A 26 -14.15 10.15 11.76
N ARG A 27 -14.73 10.52 10.62
CA ARG A 27 -15.58 9.63 9.80
C ARG A 27 -14.70 8.81 8.87
N LEU A 28 -15.22 7.70 8.36
CA LEU A 28 -14.46 6.85 7.43
C LEU A 28 -14.19 7.61 6.12
N ASP A 29 -12.92 7.88 5.82
CA ASP A 29 -12.49 8.46 4.54
C ASP A 29 -12.07 7.37 3.54
N ARG A 30 -11.22 6.44 3.99
CA ARG A 30 -10.59 5.41 3.15
C ARG A 30 -10.39 4.12 3.92
N ILE A 31 -10.24 3.03 3.19
CA ILE A 31 -9.74 1.77 3.72
C ILE A 31 -8.31 1.58 3.21
N MET A 32 -7.41 1.27 4.13
CA MET A 32 -6.04 0.89 3.81
C MET A 32 -5.87 -0.61 4.07
N GLY A 33 -5.34 -1.34 3.09
CA GLY A 33 -4.84 -2.69 3.25
C GLY A 33 -3.32 -2.70 3.15
N TYR A 34 -2.64 -3.50 3.98
CA TYR A 34 -1.19 -3.67 3.88
C TYR A 34 -0.75 -5.08 4.22
N ARG A 35 0.41 -5.47 3.69
CA ARG A 35 1.07 -6.73 4.00
C ARG A 35 2.56 -6.52 4.07
N GLN A 36 3.17 -6.90 5.19
CA GLN A 36 4.62 -6.91 5.31
C GLN A 36 5.21 -8.13 4.58
N LEU A 37 6.29 -7.86 3.85
CA LEU A 37 7.09 -8.84 3.14
C LEU A 37 8.55 -8.66 3.56
N ARG A 38 9.42 -9.61 3.17
CA ARG A 38 10.85 -9.53 3.49
C ARG A 38 11.48 -8.29 2.86
N GLY A 39 11.68 -7.23 3.65
CA GLY A 39 12.27 -5.97 3.22
C GLY A 39 11.34 -5.06 2.41
N PHE A 40 10.05 -5.40 2.28
CA PHE A 40 9.06 -4.63 1.53
C PHE A 40 7.71 -4.60 2.23
N VAL A 41 6.85 -3.66 1.85
CA VAL A 41 5.45 -3.60 2.24
C VAL A 41 4.62 -3.43 0.98
N ASP A 42 3.63 -4.32 0.82
CA ASP A 42 2.55 -4.10 -0.14
C ASP A 42 1.45 -3.29 0.53
N THR A 43 0.90 -2.33 -0.19
CA THR A 43 -0.19 -1.46 0.27
C THR A 43 -1.27 -1.32 -0.79
N ILE A 44 -2.51 -1.16 -0.34
CA ILE A 44 -3.65 -0.72 -1.12
C ILE A 44 -4.43 0.32 -0.32
N LEU A 45 -4.88 1.38 -0.96
CA LEU A 45 -5.68 2.44 -0.36
C LEU A 45 -6.84 2.75 -1.29
N PHE A 46 -8.07 2.74 -0.79
CA PHE A 46 -9.25 2.99 -1.61
C PHE A 46 -10.36 3.66 -0.82
N ARG A 47 -11.13 4.51 -1.50
CA ARG A 47 -12.37 5.12 -0.97
C ARG A 47 -13.61 4.45 -1.55
N SER A 48 -13.51 3.93 -2.77
CA SER A 48 -14.61 3.32 -3.51
C SER A 48 -14.09 2.23 -4.44
N GLU A 49 -14.99 1.50 -5.09
CA GLU A 49 -14.65 0.47 -6.07
C GLU A 49 -13.92 1.04 -7.31
N HIS A 50 -14.04 2.34 -7.58
CA HIS A 50 -13.47 2.99 -8.76
C HIS A 50 -12.23 3.85 -8.45
N ASP A 51 -11.90 4.02 -7.18
CA ASP A 51 -10.79 4.87 -6.73
C ASP A 51 -9.91 4.10 -5.74
N ALA A 52 -8.87 3.47 -6.29
CA ALA A 52 -7.90 2.70 -5.55
C ALA A 52 -6.47 2.99 -6.03
N LYS A 53 -5.54 3.00 -5.08
CA LYS A 53 -4.10 3.07 -5.29
C LYS A 53 -3.46 1.85 -4.65
N ALA A 54 -2.52 1.23 -5.33
CA ALA A 54 -1.75 0.12 -4.81
C ALA A 54 -0.25 0.35 -5.03
N GLY A 55 0.57 -0.22 -4.16
CA GLY A 55 2.00 -0.07 -4.28
C GLY A 55 2.80 -1.10 -3.50
N ARG A 56 4.06 -1.27 -3.91
CA ARG A 56 5.10 -1.95 -3.14
C ARG A 56 6.21 -0.97 -2.82
N MET A 57 6.57 -0.88 -1.55
CA MET A 57 7.62 0.00 -1.05
C MET A 57 8.65 -0.79 -0.26
N PRO A 58 9.94 -0.40 -0.27
CA PRO A 58 10.91 -0.93 0.68
C PRO A 58 10.44 -0.70 2.12
N ALA A 59 10.65 -1.68 3.00
CA ALA A 59 10.33 -1.58 4.43
C ALA A 59 11.35 -0.74 5.21
N VAL A 60 12.51 -0.43 4.61
CA VAL A 60 13.54 0.40 5.21
C VAL A 60 13.15 1.87 5.05
N HIS A 61 12.93 2.53 6.18
CA HIS A 61 12.72 3.97 6.26
C HIS A 61 14.10 4.62 6.38
N ASP A 62 14.63 5.18 5.30
CA ASP A 62 15.66 6.20 5.43
C ASP A 62 14.95 7.52 5.67
N SER A 63 15.01 8.05 6.90
CA SER A 63 14.31 9.29 7.28
C SER A 63 14.75 10.52 6.47
N THR A 64 15.85 10.40 5.71
CA THR A 64 16.40 11.48 4.88
C THR A 64 15.90 11.43 3.43
N GLN A 65 15.21 10.36 3.02
CA GLN A 65 14.65 10.22 1.68
C GLN A 65 13.22 9.67 1.72
N PRO A 66 12.25 10.31 1.05
CA PRO A 66 10.92 9.73 0.92
C PRO A 66 11.04 8.33 0.30
N GLY A 67 10.50 7.31 0.97
CA GLY A 67 10.58 5.93 0.53
C GLY A 67 10.06 5.81 -0.90
N LYS A 68 10.96 5.55 -1.86
CA LYS A 68 10.58 5.39 -3.26
C LYS A 68 9.92 4.03 -3.42
N ALA A 69 8.69 4.02 -3.89
CA ALA A 69 8.06 2.76 -4.23
C ALA A 69 8.75 2.11 -5.43
N VAL A 70 8.77 0.77 -5.42
CA VAL A 70 9.32 -0.04 -6.51
C VAL A 70 8.27 -0.40 -7.56
N TRP A 71 6.99 -0.32 -7.20
CA TRP A 71 5.89 -0.63 -8.08
C TRP A 71 4.63 0.08 -7.64
N LEU A 72 3.82 0.57 -8.60
CA LEU A 72 2.63 1.38 -8.38
C LEU A 72 1.53 1.17 -9.40
N PHE A 73 0.31 1.37 -8.91
CA PHE A 73 -0.90 1.32 -9.70
C PHE A 73 -1.97 2.27 -9.13
N GLU A 74 -2.72 2.90 -10.03
CA GLU A 74 -3.90 3.71 -9.74
C GLU A 74 -5.01 3.31 -10.71
N GLY A 75 -6.23 3.08 -10.20
CA GLY A 75 -7.36 2.61 -11.01
C GLY A 75 -8.51 2.09 -10.15
N SER A 76 -9.28 1.14 -10.68
CA SER A 76 -10.34 0.50 -9.92
C SER A 76 -9.79 -0.43 -8.82
N LEU A 77 -10.60 -0.65 -7.78
CA LEU A 77 -10.25 -1.55 -6.68
C LEU A 77 -10.02 -2.98 -7.18
N ALA A 78 -10.86 -3.46 -8.10
CA ALA A 78 -10.70 -4.80 -8.67
C ALA A 78 -9.35 -4.94 -9.38
N GLU A 79 -8.99 -4.00 -10.25
CA GLU A 79 -7.71 -4.01 -10.96
C GLU A 79 -6.54 -3.89 -9.99
N ALA A 80 -6.62 -3.00 -9.00
CA ALA A 80 -5.56 -2.82 -8.00
C ALA A 80 -5.29 -4.12 -7.21
N ILE A 81 -6.36 -4.85 -6.84
CA ILE A 81 -6.24 -6.14 -6.18
C ILE A 81 -5.61 -7.18 -7.11
N ASP A 82 -6.08 -7.29 -8.35
CA ASP A 82 -5.52 -8.23 -9.33
C ASP A 82 -4.02 -8.00 -9.52
N ARG A 83 -3.61 -6.73 -9.70
CA ARG A 83 -2.18 -6.39 -9.83
C ARG A 83 -1.35 -6.75 -8.61
N LEU A 84 -1.88 -6.58 -7.40
CA LEU A 84 -1.19 -6.99 -6.17
C LEU A 84 -1.07 -8.51 -6.03
N LEU A 85 -2.07 -9.25 -6.51
CA LEU A 85 -2.07 -10.72 -6.45
C LEU A 85 -1.12 -11.32 -7.51
N GLU A 86 -0.99 -10.65 -8.66
CA GLU A 86 -0.05 -10.97 -9.74
C GLU A 86 1.40 -10.63 -9.40
N LEU A 87 1.64 -9.73 -8.44
CA LEU A 87 2.99 -9.30 -8.09
C LEU A 87 3.82 -10.47 -7.55
N PRO A 88 4.94 -10.82 -8.20
CA PRO A 88 5.81 -11.88 -7.71
C PRO A 88 6.45 -11.48 -6.37
N PRO A 89 6.82 -12.44 -5.52
CA PRO A 89 7.42 -12.13 -4.22
C PRO A 89 8.76 -11.40 -4.38
N PRO A 90 9.17 -10.55 -3.42
CA PRO A 90 10.46 -9.89 -3.45
C PRO A 90 11.62 -10.87 -3.63
N GLY A 91 12.55 -10.53 -4.52
CA GLY A 91 13.72 -11.37 -4.85
C GLY A 91 13.47 -12.44 -5.92
N ALA A 92 12.24 -12.58 -6.43
CA ALA A 92 11.97 -13.37 -7.63
C ALA A 92 12.53 -12.68 -8.90
N PRO A 93 12.84 -13.42 -9.98
CA PRO A 93 13.45 -12.85 -11.19
C PRO A 93 12.64 -11.73 -11.86
N ALA A 94 11.32 -11.75 -11.74
CA ALA A 94 10.42 -10.74 -12.29
C ALA A 94 9.92 -9.73 -11.22
N ALA A 95 10.51 -9.75 -10.02
CA ALA A 95 10.11 -8.83 -8.96
C ALA A 95 10.54 -7.40 -9.28
N PRO A 96 9.65 -6.41 -9.10
CA PRO A 96 10.04 -5.02 -9.23
C PRO A 96 11.08 -4.69 -8.15
N THR A 97 12.24 -4.21 -8.60
CA THR A 97 13.32 -3.72 -7.76
C THR A 97 13.51 -2.23 -7.99
N LEU A 98 14.11 -1.53 -7.02
CA LEU A 98 14.59 -0.16 -7.24
C LEU A 98 15.67 -0.19 -8.33
N SER A 99 15.28 -0.02 -9.59
CA SER A 99 16.22 0.31 -10.66
C SER A 99 16.64 1.75 -10.42
N GLY A 100 17.95 1.99 -10.24
CA GLY A 100 18.48 3.32 -10.03
C GLY A 100 17.94 4.32 -11.06
N SER A 101 17.41 5.44 -10.55
CA SER A 101 16.95 6.61 -11.32
C SER A 101 15.66 6.45 -12.13
N ALA A 102 14.53 6.67 -11.47
CA ALA A 102 13.47 7.54 -11.99
C ALA A 102 12.69 8.11 -10.80
N ALA A 103 12.40 9.40 -10.83
CA ALA A 103 11.56 10.05 -9.83
C ALA A 103 10.17 9.39 -9.86
N ALA A 104 9.87 8.57 -8.85
CA ALA A 104 8.53 8.03 -8.68
C ALA A 104 7.62 9.16 -8.20
N PRO A 105 6.45 9.40 -8.84
CA PRO A 105 5.48 10.35 -8.33
C PRO A 105 5.00 9.91 -6.94
N ASP A 106 4.77 10.91 -6.09
CA ASP A 106 4.35 10.79 -4.70
C ASP A 106 3.01 10.04 -4.62
N LEU A 107 3.04 8.80 -4.15
CA LEU A 107 1.85 7.93 -4.12
C LEU A 107 0.86 8.25 -3.06
N VAL A 108 1.34 9.01 -2.09
CA VAL A 108 0.69 9.19 -0.84
C VAL A 108 0.86 10.66 -0.55
N PRO A 109 -0.23 11.45 -0.45
CA PRO A 109 -0.13 12.81 0.03
C PRO A 109 0.81 12.84 1.23
N THR A 110 1.64 13.86 1.38
CA THR A 110 2.75 13.90 2.36
C THR A 110 2.33 13.61 3.82
N HIS A 111 1.03 13.68 4.12
CA HIS A 111 0.35 13.40 5.38
C HIS A 111 -0.29 12.00 5.50
N LEU A 112 -0.44 11.26 4.39
CA LEU A 112 -1.01 9.91 4.32
C LEU A 112 0.04 8.83 4.11
N ASN A 113 1.35 9.15 4.09
CA ASN A 113 2.41 8.14 4.00
C ASN A 113 2.15 7.06 5.07
N PRO A 114 1.91 5.79 4.69
CA PRO A 114 1.56 4.75 5.66
C PRO A 114 2.65 4.49 6.68
N PHE A 115 3.89 4.89 6.37
CA PHE A 115 4.99 4.86 7.32
C PHE A 115 5.02 6.07 8.28
N ARG A 116 4.36 7.20 7.98
CA ARG A 116 4.14 8.33 8.93
C ARG A 116 3.00 8.07 9.89
N ILE A 117 1.97 7.34 9.46
CA ILE A 117 0.89 6.85 10.33
C ILE A 117 1.47 5.99 11.47
N TRP A 118 2.61 5.32 11.22
CA TRP A 118 3.31 4.52 12.23
C TRP A 118 4.31 5.32 13.09
N THR A 119 4.98 6.36 12.58
CA THR A 119 5.89 7.18 13.41
C THR A 119 5.17 8.16 14.32
N SER A 120 3.84 8.27 14.24
CA SER A 120 3.04 8.93 15.30
C SER A 120 2.83 7.98 16.50
N GLN A 121 3.90 7.35 16.96
CA GLN A 121 4.07 7.02 18.36
C GLN A 121 5.04 8.07 18.94
N GLU A 122 4.59 9.32 18.96
CA GLU A 122 5.21 10.35 19.80
C GLU A 122 4.58 10.21 21.20
N GLY A 123 5.38 9.71 22.14
CA GLY A 123 5.27 10.05 23.57
C GLY A 123 4.18 9.37 24.38
N ILE A 124 4.47 8.18 24.91
CA ILE A 124 3.98 7.84 26.25
C ILE A 124 4.84 8.66 27.21
N ALA A 125 4.27 9.74 27.74
CA ALA A 125 4.71 10.41 28.95
C ALA A 125 3.50 10.51 29.89
#